data_AF-A0A8T0SA56-F1
#
_entry.id   AF-A0A8T0SA56-F1
#
_cell.length_a   1.000
_cell.length_b   1.000
_cell.length_c   1.000
_cell.angle_alpha   90.00
_cell.angle_beta   90.00
_cell.angle_gamma   90.00
#
_symmetry.space_group_name_H-M   'P 1'
#
loop_
_entity.id
_entity.type
_entity.pdbx_description
1 polymer ?
#
loop_
_entity_poly.entity_id
_entity_poly.type
_entity_poly.pdbx_seq_one_letter_code
_entity_poly.pdbx_strand_id
1 'polypeptide(L)'
;MLAELVKKTSLVIWDEALMTHRTAFETLNRTFQDLLSTEIEATNAPFGGKVVVLRGDPRQILPVIEGGTRQQIVNAAIINSPLWSSVQILKLTSNMRLRSSGLSKEDANELELFSKWILDIGEGKIPAISKQGETEATWVQIPNDLLLTTNGDKIAHIVENVYENLSERYMDPSYLRERAILTPTNDTVDAINNYIVYLIPGEAKHI
;
A
#
# COMPACT_ATOMS: atom_id res chain seq x y z
N MET A 1 32.31 -7.06 -1.51
CA MET A 1 31.05 -7.32 -2.25
C MET A 1 29.96 -6.28 -1.97
N LEU A 2 29.23 -6.29 -0.86
CA LEU A 2 28.14 -5.30 -0.64
C LEU A 2 28.65 -3.88 -0.33
N ALA A 3 29.65 -3.75 0.54
CA ALA A 3 30.25 -2.45 0.87
C ALA A 3 30.83 -1.75 -0.37
N GLU A 4 31.47 -2.49 -1.27
CA GLU A 4 31.98 -1.96 -2.54
C GLU A 4 30.86 -1.54 -3.49
N LEU A 5 29.75 -2.29 -3.51
CA LEU A 5 28.57 -1.91 -4.29
C LEU A 5 28.01 -0.57 -3.78
N VAL A 6 27.87 -0.41 -2.47
CA VAL A 6 27.41 0.85 -1.84
C VAL A 6 28.35 2.00 -2.18
N LYS A 7 29.68 1.78 -2.13
CA LYS A 7 30.67 2.79 -2.52
C LYS A 7 30.50 3.25 -3.98
N LYS A 8 30.26 2.30 -4.90
CA LYS A 8 30.04 2.58 -6.33
C LYS A 8 28.63 3.09 -6.66
N THR A 9 27.68 2.98 -5.74
CA THR A 9 26.30 3.38 -5.97
C THR A 9 26.20 4.90 -6.05
N SER A 10 25.49 5.42 -7.05
CA SER A 10 25.23 6.86 -7.19
C SER A 10 23.81 7.25 -6.75
N LEU A 11 22.88 6.29 -6.78
CA LEU A 11 21.46 6.51 -6.50
C LEU A 11 20.87 5.29 -5.78
N VAL A 12 20.14 5.53 -4.70
CA VAL A 12 19.30 4.54 -4.02
C VAL A 12 17.85 4.96 -4.17
N ILE A 13 16.99 4.03 -4.58
CA ILE A 13 15.55 4.24 -4.67
C ILE A 13 14.87 3.34 -3.64
N TRP A 14 14.09 3.95 -2.75
CA TRP A 14 13.31 3.24 -1.74
C TRP A 14 11.83 3.40 -2.06
N ASP A 15 11.23 2.35 -2.61
CA ASP A 15 9.79 2.32 -2.86
C ASP A 15 9.02 1.98 -1.59
N GLU A 16 7.86 2.60 -1.41
CA GLU A 16 7.03 2.50 -0.20
C GLU A 16 7.76 2.84 1.12
N ALA A 17 8.61 3.85 1.07
CA ALA A 17 9.42 4.30 2.20
C ALA A 17 8.58 4.73 3.43
N LEU A 18 7.36 5.24 3.23
CA LEU A 18 6.53 5.77 4.31
C LEU A 18 5.96 4.68 5.24
N MET A 19 5.89 3.44 4.75
CA MET A 19 5.47 2.27 5.55
C MET A 19 6.62 1.70 6.40
N THR A 20 7.85 2.17 6.20
CA THR A 20 9.03 1.65 6.89
C THR A 20 9.31 2.43 8.17
N HIS A 21 9.67 1.72 9.24
CA HIS A 21 10.07 2.33 10.50
C HIS A 21 11.31 3.25 10.32
N ARG A 22 11.29 4.45 10.92
CA ARG A 22 12.32 5.48 10.76
C ARG A 22 13.75 4.98 11.02
N THR A 23 13.89 4.08 11.99
CA THR A 23 15.17 3.48 12.38
C THR A 23 15.85 2.74 11.23
N ALA A 24 15.11 2.21 10.26
CA ALA A 24 15.73 1.60 9.08
C ALA A 24 16.49 2.65 8.25
N PHE A 25 15.91 3.83 8.06
CA PHE A 25 16.56 4.95 7.37
C PHE A 25 17.74 5.51 8.16
N GLU A 26 17.59 5.66 9.47
CA GLU A 26 18.65 6.13 10.36
C GLU A 26 19.85 5.16 10.40
N THR A 27 19.56 3.87 10.43
CA THR A 27 20.58 2.81 10.36
C THR A 27 21.26 2.81 9.00
N LEU A 28 20.51 2.95 7.91
CA LEU A 28 21.07 3.05 6.57
C LEU A 28 21.96 4.29 6.43
N ASN A 29 21.50 5.44 6.92
CA ASN A 29 22.25 6.68 6.94
C ASN A 29 23.60 6.50 7.65
N ARG A 30 23.58 5.98 8.89
CA ARG A 30 24.79 5.73 9.67
C ARG A 30 25.72 4.75 8.96
N THR A 31 25.17 3.67 8.41
CA THR A 31 25.96 2.67 7.68
C THR A 31 26.66 3.29 6.47
N PHE A 32 26.00 4.19 5.74
CA PHE A 32 26.60 4.85 4.59
C PHE A 32 27.68 5.84 5.01
N GLN A 33 27.44 6.62 6.07
CA GLN A 33 28.44 7.51 6.65
C GLN A 33 29.68 6.74 7.11
N ASP A 34 29.50 5.62 7.81
CA ASP A 34 30.60 4.78 8.29
C ASP A 34 31.41 4.19 7.12
N LEU A 35 30.74 3.66 6.09
CA LEU A 35 31.40 3.06 4.92
C LEU A 35 32.13 4.08 4.03
N LEU A 36 31.65 5.32 3.99
CA LEU A 36 32.15 6.40 3.13
C LEU A 36 33.02 7.42 3.88
N SER A 37 33.21 7.24 5.19
CA SER A 37 33.96 8.11 6.11
C SER A 37 35.39 8.46 5.68
N THR A 38 35.99 7.68 4.77
CA THR A 38 37.29 8.00 4.16
C THR A 38 37.26 9.27 3.30
N GLU A 39 36.07 9.69 2.87
CA GLU A 39 35.82 10.93 2.14
C GLU A 39 35.29 11.97 3.15
N ILE A 40 36.06 13.04 3.41
CA ILE A 40 35.79 14.02 4.50
C ILE A 40 34.37 14.61 4.42
N GLU A 41 33.86 14.84 3.21
CA GLU A 41 32.53 15.39 2.97
C GLU A 41 31.40 14.39 3.26
N ALA A 42 31.66 13.09 3.24
CA ALA A 42 30.65 12.05 3.44
C ALA A 42 30.31 11.78 4.91
N THR A 43 31.20 12.12 5.85
CA THR A 43 31.01 11.76 7.28
C THR A 43 29.79 12.45 7.90
N ASN A 44 29.50 13.69 7.49
CA ASN A 44 28.39 14.48 8.04
C ASN A 44 27.22 14.65 7.06
N ALA A 45 27.37 14.23 5.81
CA ALA A 45 26.31 14.31 4.82
C ALA A 45 25.24 13.22 5.07
N PRO A 46 23.95 13.51 4.88
CA PRO A 46 22.91 12.49 4.86
C PRO A 46 23.28 11.37 3.88
N PHE A 47 23.10 10.12 4.31
CA PHE A 47 23.43 8.90 3.58
C PHE A 47 24.86 8.90 3.01
N GLY A 48 25.83 9.46 3.72
CA GLY A 48 27.22 9.50 3.26
C GLY A 48 27.40 10.28 1.94
N GLY A 49 26.51 11.24 1.66
CA GLY A 49 26.50 12.03 0.42
C GLY A 49 25.86 11.32 -0.77
N LYS A 50 25.32 10.10 -0.60
CA LYS A 50 24.60 9.40 -1.67
C LYS A 50 23.22 10.02 -1.89
N VAL A 51 22.81 10.07 -3.16
CA VAL A 51 21.45 10.48 -3.51
C VAL A 51 20.49 9.35 -3.17
N VAL A 52 19.52 9.63 -2.30
CA VAL A 52 18.45 8.69 -1.93
C VAL A 52 17.11 9.28 -2.33
N VAL A 53 16.37 8.54 -3.14
CA VAL A 53 15.01 8.88 -3.57
C VAL A 53 14.04 8.01 -2.81
N LEU A 54 13.23 8.66 -1.97
CA LEU A 54 12.15 8.02 -1.24
C LEU A 54 10.85 8.18 -2.02
N ARG A 55 10.18 7.05 -2.27
CA ARG A 55 8.88 7.03 -2.91
C ARG A 55 7.85 6.44 -1.94
N GLY A 56 6.64 7.00 -1.97
CA GLY A 56 5.52 6.56 -1.16
C GLY A 56 4.37 7.55 -1.27
N ASP A 57 3.22 7.16 -0.76
CA ASP A 57 2.04 8.02 -0.67
C ASP A 57 1.68 8.20 0.81
N PRO A 58 1.68 9.44 1.36
CA PRO A 58 1.39 9.69 2.77
C PRO A 58 -0.05 9.37 3.17
N ARG A 59 -0.92 9.07 2.20
CA ARG A 59 -2.29 8.62 2.42
C ARG A 59 -2.39 7.10 2.58
N GLN A 60 -1.30 6.37 2.39
CA GLN A 60 -1.21 4.94 2.68
C GLN A 60 -0.97 4.69 4.18
N ILE A 61 -0.81 3.41 4.54
CA ILE A 61 -0.61 3.00 5.93
C ILE A 61 0.70 3.53 6.51
N LEU A 62 0.67 3.85 7.80
CA LEU A 62 1.86 4.18 8.59
C LEU A 62 2.65 2.90 8.92
N PRO A 63 3.89 3.03 9.45
CA PRO A 63 4.64 1.86 9.89
C PRO A 63 3.88 1.03 10.92
N VAL A 64 3.86 -0.28 10.73
CA VAL A 64 3.17 -1.21 11.63
C VAL A 64 4.02 -1.41 12.89
N ILE A 65 3.43 -1.17 14.06
CA ILE A 65 4.00 -1.50 15.36
C ILE A 65 3.02 -2.40 16.09
N GLU A 66 3.40 -3.65 16.32
CA GLU A 66 2.57 -4.61 17.06
C GLU A 66 2.28 -4.11 18.47
N GLY A 67 0.99 -4.02 18.83
CA GLY A 67 0.55 -3.47 20.12
C GLY A 67 0.87 -1.98 20.32
N GLY A 68 1.33 -1.28 19.28
CA GLY A 68 1.74 0.11 19.36
C GLY A 68 0.55 1.06 19.52
N THR A 69 0.72 2.07 20.37
CA THR A 69 -0.22 3.19 20.43
C THR A 69 -0.12 4.06 19.19
N ARG A 70 -1.13 4.90 18.94
CA ARG A 70 -1.10 5.88 17.84
C ARG A 70 0.13 6.78 17.90
N GLN A 71 0.52 7.21 19.10
CA GLN A 71 1.71 8.04 19.32
C GLN A 71 2.99 7.29 18.94
N GLN A 72 3.09 6.00 19.27
CA GLN A 72 4.24 5.18 18.89
C GLN A 72 4.32 5.01 17.37
N ILE A 73 3.19 4.72 16.72
CA ILE A 73 3.10 4.59 15.25
C ILE A 73 3.54 5.89 14.55
N VAL A 74 3.02 7.03 15.00
CA VAL A 74 3.42 8.34 14.46
C VAL A 74 4.92 8.56 14.68
N ASN A 75 5.44 8.32 15.89
CA ASN A 75 6.86 8.51 16.20
C ASN A 75 7.78 7.57 15.39
N ALA A 76 7.29 6.42 14.95
CA ALA A 76 8.03 5.51 14.07
C ALA A 76 8.07 5.95 12.61
N ALA A 77 7.20 6.86 12.18
CA ALA A 77 7.20 7.34 10.81
C ALA A 77 8.47 8.14 10.49
N ILE A 78 8.96 8.02 9.26
CA ILE A 78 10.17 8.73 8.79
C ILE A 78 10.07 10.26 8.93
N ILE A 79 8.85 10.81 8.90
CA ILE A 79 8.59 12.24 9.12
C ILE A 79 9.05 12.73 10.50
N ASN A 80 9.16 11.83 11.48
CA ASN A 80 9.66 12.10 12.82
C ASN A 80 11.15 11.73 12.98
N SER A 81 11.86 11.41 11.89
CA SER A 81 13.30 11.20 11.89
C SER A 81 14.05 12.53 11.79
N PRO A 82 15.24 12.67 12.42
CA PRO A 82 16.13 13.81 12.17
C PRO A 82 16.50 13.96 10.68
N LEU A 83 16.47 12.86 9.91
CA LEU A 83 16.74 12.89 8.47
C LEU A 83 15.69 13.67 7.68
N TRP A 84 14.48 13.83 8.21
CA TRP A 84 13.37 14.46 7.49
C TRP A 84 13.66 15.92 7.15
N SER A 85 14.43 16.64 7.97
CA SER A 85 14.83 18.02 7.66
C SER A 85 15.71 18.15 6.41
N SER A 86 16.33 17.06 5.97
CA SER A 86 17.14 17.01 4.75
C SER A 86 16.36 16.54 3.51
N VAL A 87 15.08 16.17 3.67
CA VAL A 87 14.25 15.65 2.57
C VAL A 87 13.65 16.79 1.76
N GLN A 88 13.90 16.76 0.44
CA GLN A 88 13.18 17.60 -0.51
C GLN A 88 11.92 16.87 -1.01
N ILE A 89 10.75 17.49 -0.83
CA ILE A 89 9.47 16.90 -1.23
C ILE A 89 9.17 17.25 -2.69
N LEU A 90 9.03 16.21 -3.53
CA LEU A 90 8.54 16.32 -4.90
C LEU A 90 7.16 15.68 -4.99
N LYS A 91 6.17 16.42 -5.51
CA LYS A 91 4.78 15.95 -5.60
C LYS A 91 4.43 15.59 -7.04
N LEU A 92 3.98 14.36 -7.25
CA LEU A 92 3.39 13.92 -8.51
C LEU A 92 1.88 14.18 -8.46
N THR A 93 1.36 14.94 -9.43
CA THR A 93 -0.06 15.35 -9.47
C THR A 93 -0.87 14.64 -10.55
N SER A 94 -0.20 14.02 -11.52
CA SER A 94 -0.90 13.32 -12.61
C SER A 94 -1.01 11.83 -12.33
N ASN A 95 -2.24 11.33 -12.18
CA ASN A 95 -2.50 9.91 -12.04
C ASN A 95 -2.49 9.24 -13.43
N MET A 96 -1.42 8.51 -13.73
CA MET A 96 -1.28 7.82 -15.01
C MET A 96 -2.17 6.58 -15.12
N ARG A 97 -2.64 5.99 -14.01
CA ARG A 97 -3.52 4.80 -14.03
C ARG A 97 -4.90 5.10 -14.60
N LEU A 98 -5.35 6.36 -14.51
CA LEU A 98 -6.64 6.79 -15.03
C LEU A 98 -6.59 7.18 -16.51
N ARG A 99 -5.39 7.21 -17.11
CA ARG A 99 -5.21 7.53 -18.53
C ARG A 99 -5.43 6.26 -19.37
N SER A 100 -6.67 5.82 -19.49
CA SER A 100 -7.04 4.75 -20.40
C SER A 100 -7.38 5.32 -21.78
N SER A 101 -6.70 4.85 -22.82
CA SER A 101 -7.04 5.18 -24.21
C SER A 101 -8.22 4.31 -24.66
N GLY A 102 -9.36 4.92 -24.96
CA GLY A 102 -10.53 4.23 -25.51
C GLY A 102 -11.75 4.09 -24.60
N LEU A 103 -11.78 4.77 -23.45
CA LEU A 103 -12.98 4.86 -22.63
C LEU A 103 -14.07 5.70 -23.32
N SER A 104 -15.34 5.34 -23.09
CA SER A 104 -16.45 6.23 -23.39
C SER A 104 -16.38 7.50 -22.52
N LYS A 105 -17.15 8.53 -22.87
CA LYS A 105 -17.19 9.76 -22.05
C LYS A 105 -17.77 9.47 -20.68
N GLU A 106 -18.73 8.57 -20.63
CA GLU A 106 -19.43 8.11 -19.44
C GLU A 106 -18.47 7.37 -18.50
N ASP A 107 -17.75 6.36 -19.01
CA ASP A 107 -16.79 5.58 -18.20
C ASP A 107 -15.64 6.46 -17.69
N ALA A 108 -15.17 7.41 -18.51
CA ALA A 108 -14.12 8.34 -18.10
C ALA A 108 -14.58 9.25 -16.95
N ASN A 109 -15.84 9.72 -16.99
CA ASN A 109 -16.41 10.54 -15.93
C ASN A 109 -16.64 9.74 -14.64
N GLU A 110 -17.14 8.50 -14.72
CA GLU A 110 -17.27 7.62 -13.56
C GLU A 110 -15.92 7.33 -12.91
N LEU A 111 -14.91 7.03 -13.72
CA LEU A 111 -13.54 6.80 -13.24
C LEU A 111 -12.95 8.05 -12.55
N GLU A 112 -13.21 9.24 -13.08
CA GLU A 112 -12.79 10.50 -12.47
C GLU A 112 -13.47 10.75 -11.12
N LEU A 113 -14.79 10.52 -11.04
CA LEU A 113 -15.56 10.63 -9.80
C LEU A 113 -15.07 9.65 -8.73
N PHE A 114 -14.86 8.39 -9.11
CA PHE A 114 -14.32 7.37 -8.21
C PHE A 114 -12.91 7.74 -7.73
N SER A 115 -12.02 8.17 -8.64
CA SER A 115 -10.68 8.59 -8.24
C SER A 115 -10.72 9.80 -7.30
N LYS A 116 -11.60 10.77 -7.55
CA LYS A 116 -11.75 11.93 -6.68
C LYS A 116 -12.21 11.52 -5.29
N TRP A 117 -13.17 10.60 -5.21
CA TRP A 117 -13.65 10.07 -3.94
C TRP A 117 -12.54 9.37 -3.14
N ILE A 118 -11.73 8.51 -3.77
CA ILE A 118 -10.58 7.87 -3.13
C ILE A 118 -9.55 8.89 -2.62
N LEU A 119 -9.26 9.93 -3.40
CA LEU A 119 -8.37 11.01 -2.99
C LEU A 119 -8.92 11.77 -1.79
N ASP A 120 -10.21 12.11 -1.81
CA ASP A 120 -10.88 12.83 -0.72
C ASP A 120 -10.94 11.96 0.57
N ILE A 121 -11.02 10.63 0.46
CA ILE A 121 -10.85 9.72 1.63
C ILE A 121 -9.44 9.83 2.20
N GLY A 122 -8.42 9.66 1.37
CA GLY A 122 -7.02 9.68 1.82
C GLY A 122 -6.59 11.02 2.41
N GLU A 123 -7.21 12.13 1.97
CA GLU A 123 -6.98 13.48 2.49
C GLU A 123 -7.87 13.83 3.69
N GLY A 124 -8.75 12.93 4.13
CA GLY A 124 -9.65 13.15 5.27
C GLY A 124 -10.73 14.21 5.01
N LYS A 125 -11.12 14.41 3.74
CA LYS A 125 -12.16 15.37 3.33
C LYS A 125 -13.57 14.79 3.36
N ILE A 126 -13.69 13.46 3.34
CA ILE A 126 -14.98 12.78 3.46
C ILE A 126 -15.50 12.91 4.89
N PRO A 127 -16.78 13.31 5.09
CA PRO A 127 -17.37 13.34 6.42
C PRO A 127 -17.26 11.97 7.10
N ALA A 128 -16.66 11.96 8.28
CA ALA A 128 -16.59 10.79 9.13
C ALA A 128 -17.59 10.92 10.30
N ILE A 129 -18.08 9.79 10.79
CA ILE A 129 -18.92 9.71 11.98
C ILE A 129 -18.23 8.88 13.07
N SER A 130 -18.58 9.16 14.33
CA SER A 130 -18.18 8.36 15.48
C SER A 130 -19.30 7.39 15.85
N LYS A 131 -18.99 6.13 16.14
CA LYS A 131 -19.97 5.21 16.73
C LYS A 131 -20.04 5.41 18.24
N GLN A 132 -21.11 4.90 18.85
CA GLN A 132 -21.27 4.97 20.31
C GLN A 132 -20.07 4.31 21.02
N GLY A 133 -19.44 5.06 21.92
CA GLY A 133 -18.25 4.60 22.66
C GLY A 133 -16.91 4.96 22.01
N GLU A 134 -16.90 5.56 20.82
CA GLU A 134 -15.69 6.05 20.16
C GLU A 134 -15.44 7.53 20.45
N THR A 135 -14.18 7.89 20.64
CA THR A 135 -13.76 9.27 20.93
C THR A 135 -13.51 10.10 19.67
N GLU A 136 -13.44 9.46 18.50
CA GLU A 136 -13.09 10.11 17.23
C GLU A 136 -14.02 9.66 16.11
N ALA A 137 -14.22 10.53 15.13
CA ALA A 137 -14.97 10.20 13.92
C ALA A 137 -14.05 9.53 12.90
N THR A 138 -14.11 8.21 12.81
CA THR A 138 -13.27 7.40 11.90
C THR A 138 -14.07 6.58 10.88
N TRP A 139 -15.40 6.60 10.95
CA TRP A 139 -16.24 5.83 10.03
C TRP A 139 -16.67 6.67 8.83
N VAL A 140 -16.32 6.22 7.64
CA VAL A 140 -16.76 6.82 6.37
C VAL A 140 -17.87 5.99 5.74
N GLN A 141 -18.82 6.65 5.08
CA GLN A 141 -19.86 5.96 4.33
C GLN A 141 -19.32 5.54 2.95
N ILE A 142 -19.42 4.24 2.65
CA ILE A 142 -19.11 3.71 1.32
C ILE A 142 -20.34 3.94 0.41
N PRO A 143 -20.15 4.50 -0.81
CA PRO A 143 -21.20 4.62 -1.81
C PRO A 143 -21.89 3.29 -2.13
N ASN A 144 -23.22 3.31 -2.29
CA ASN A 144 -24.02 2.10 -2.45
C ASN A 144 -23.70 1.32 -3.74
N ASP A 145 -23.28 2.01 -4.79
CA ASP A 145 -22.81 1.46 -6.06
C ASP A 145 -21.52 0.65 -5.93
N LEU A 146 -20.74 0.86 -4.85
CA LEU A 146 -19.54 0.09 -4.53
C LEU A 146 -19.81 -1.08 -3.57
N LEU A 147 -21.07 -1.27 -3.13
CA LEU A 147 -21.43 -2.30 -2.16
C LEU A 147 -22.00 -3.55 -2.86
N LEU A 148 -21.42 -4.70 -2.54
CA LEU A 148 -22.03 -6.00 -2.79
C LEU A 148 -22.91 -6.37 -1.60
N THR A 149 -24.20 -6.60 -1.84
CA THR A 149 -25.18 -6.94 -0.79
C THR A 149 -25.69 -8.36 -0.96
N THR A 150 -25.76 -9.11 0.14
CA THR A 150 -26.29 -10.46 0.15
C THR A 150 -26.94 -10.78 1.49
N ASN A 151 -28.01 -11.58 1.44
CA ASN A 151 -28.66 -12.16 2.62
C ASN A 151 -28.17 -13.59 2.91
N GLY A 152 -27.34 -14.16 2.02
CA GLY A 152 -26.81 -15.52 2.11
C GLY A 152 -25.36 -15.56 2.59
N ASP A 153 -24.64 -16.59 2.16
CA ASP A 153 -23.22 -16.74 2.45
C ASP A 153 -22.39 -15.63 1.76
N LYS A 154 -21.68 -14.85 2.57
CA LYS A 154 -20.88 -13.71 2.12
C LYS A 154 -19.64 -14.13 1.34
N ILE A 155 -19.00 -15.24 1.74
CA ILE A 155 -17.80 -15.76 1.07
C ILE A 155 -18.20 -16.31 -0.29
N ALA A 156 -19.24 -17.16 -0.34
CA ALA A 156 -19.74 -17.69 -1.60
C ALA A 156 -20.14 -16.56 -2.56
N HIS A 157 -20.84 -15.54 -2.05
CA HIS A 157 -21.32 -14.44 -2.88
C HIS A 157 -20.19 -13.56 -3.44
N ILE A 158 -19.17 -13.21 -2.64
CA ILE A 158 -18.05 -12.40 -3.15
C ILE A 158 -17.18 -13.19 -4.12
N VAL A 159 -16.99 -14.49 -3.89
CA VAL A 159 -16.24 -15.36 -4.80
C VAL A 159 -16.98 -15.50 -6.12
N GLU A 160 -18.30 -15.73 -6.11
CA GLU A 160 -19.07 -15.82 -7.36
C GLU A 160 -19.10 -14.49 -8.13
N ASN A 161 -19.18 -13.36 -7.41
CA ASN A 161 -19.19 -12.04 -8.05
C ASN A 161 -17.85 -11.69 -8.72
N VAL A 162 -16.72 -12.04 -8.09
CA VAL A 162 -15.39 -11.73 -8.62
C VAL A 162 -14.90 -12.80 -9.60
N TYR A 163 -15.07 -14.07 -9.23
CA TYR A 163 -14.66 -15.25 -9.99
C TYR A 163 -15.89 -16.02 -10.52
N GLU A 164 -16.69 -15.36 -11.35
CA GLU A 164 -17.85 -15.96 -12.02
C GLU A 164 -17.44 -17.21 -12.82
N ASN A 165 -18.15 -18.33 -12.64
CA ASN A 165 -17.88 -19.62 -13.30
C ASN A 165 -16.44 -20.14 -13.08
N LEU A 166 -15.89 -19.97 -11.88
CA LEU A 166 -14.51 -20.39 -11.55
C LEU A 166 -14.22 -21.85 -11.90
N SER A 167 -15.15 -22.77 -11.62
CA SER A 167 -14.98 -24.22 -11.88
C SER A 167 -14.72 -24.56 -13.35
N GLU A 168 -15.17 -23.70 -14.28
CA GLU A 168 -14.95 -23.85 -15.71
C GLU A 168 -13.71 -23.09 -16.20
N ARG A 169 -13.35 -22.00 -15.53
CA ARG A 169 -12.32 -21.05 -15.97
C ARG A 169 -11.04 -21.07 -15.15
N TYR A 170 -10.92 -21.93 -14.15
CA TYR A 170 -9.74 -22.02 -13.27
C TYR A 170 -8.42 -22.31 -14.00
N MET A 171 -8.47 -22.82 -15.24
CA MET A 171 -7.28 -23.05 -16.07
C MET A 171 -6.97 -21.90 -17.05
N ASP A 172 -7.77 -20.83 -17.09
CA ASP A 172 -7.59 -19.67 -17.98
C ASP A 172 -6.75 -18.58 -17.30
N PRO A 173 -5.46 -18.39 -17.67
CA PRO A 173 -4.61 -17.40 -17.01
C PRO A 173 -5.06 -15.96 -17.28
N SER A 174 -5.73 -15.70 -18.40
CA SER A 174 -6.21 -14.35 -18.73
C SER A 174 -7.40 -13.98 -17.87
N TYR A 175 -8.28 -14.93 -17.59
CA TYR A 175 -9.37 -14.77 -16.63
C TYR A 175 -8.85 -14.54 -15.20
N LEU A 176 -7.88 -15.34 -14.75
CA LEU A 176 -7.40 -15.26 -13.36
C LEU A 176 -6.62 -13.98 -13.06
N ARG A 177 -5.77 -13.50 -13.98
CA ARG A 177 -4.86 -12.35 -13.73
C ARG A 177 -5.58 -11.01 -13.56
N GLU A 178 -6.83 -10.91 -13.99
CA GLU A 178 -7.62 -9.67 -13.97
C GLU A 178 -8.45 -9.51 -12.69
N ARG A 179 -8.34 -10.46 -11.76
CA ARG A 179 -9.23 -10.57 -10.59
C ARG A 179 -8.41 -10.74 -9.32
N ALA A 180 -8.86 -10.08 -8.25
CA ALA A 180 -8.31 -10.25 -6.92
C ALA A 180 -9.38 -9.94 -5.87
N ILE A 181 -9.36 -10.68 -4.75
CA ILE A 181 -10.13 -10.35 -3.56
C ILE A 181 -9.15 -9.90 -2.49
N LEU A 182 -9.32 -8.67 -1.99
CA LEU A 182 -8.53 -8.12 -0.90
C LEU A 182 -9.38 -8.12 0.37
N THR A 183 -8.77 -8.51 1.50
CA THR A 183 -9.45 -8.51 2.80
C THR A 183 -8.58 -7.86 3.87
N PRO A 184 -9.17 -7.35 4.97
CA PRO A 184 -8.40 -6.67 6.01
C PRO A 184 -7.56 -7.59 6.89
N THR A 185 -7.87 -8.89 6.95
CA THR A 185 -7.22 -9.84 7.88
C THR A 185 -6.83 -11.13 7.19
N ASN A 186 -5.72 -11.72 7.62
CA ASN A 186 -5.26 -13.01 7.10
C ASN A 186 -6.29 -14.13 7.36
N ASP A 187 -6.98 -14.12 8.49
CA ASP A 187 -8.05 -15.11 8.76
C ASP A 187 -9.15 -15.08 7.69
N THR A 188 -9.52 -13.89 7.21
CA THR A 188 -10.52 -13.74 6.14
C THR A 188 -9.93 -14.15 4.79
N VAL A 189 -8.66 -13.84 4.53
CA VAL A 189 -7.92 -14.35 3.36
C VAL A 189 -7.95 -15.88 3.33
N ASP A 190 -7.63 -16.53 4.45
CA ASP A 190 -7.57 -17.98 4.55
C ASP A 190 -8.95 -18.61 4.36
N ALA A 191 -10.00 -18.03 4.95
CA ALA A 191 -11.36 -18.51 4.76
C ALA A 191 -11.80 -18.46 3.28
N ILE A 192 -11.52 -17.35 2.59
CA ILE A 192 -11.84 -17.19 1.17
C ILE A 192 -10.99 -18.11 0.30
N ASN A 193 -9.68 -18.18 0.55
CA ASN A 193 -8.76 -19.03 -0.21
C ASN A 193 -9.14 -20.50 -0.09
N ASN A 194 -9.44 -20.98 1.13
CA ASN A 194 -9.90 -22.35 1.35
C ASN A 194 -11.21 -22.65 0.60
N TYR A 195 -12.14 -21.69 0.59
CA TYR A 195 -13.37 -21.82 -0.19
C TYR A 195 -13.10 -21.87 -1.71
N ILE A 196 -12.24 -21.00 -2.24
CA ILE A 196 -11.84 -20.99 -3.65
C ILE A 196 -11.17 -22.33 -4.03
N VAL A 197 -10.24 -22.81 -3.22
CA VAL A 197 -9.55 -24.09 -3.46
C VAL A 197 -10.54 -25.26 -3.48
N TYR A 198 -11.55 -25.25 -2.61
CA TYR A 198 -12.61 -26.26 -2.60
C TYR A 198 -13.45 -26.27 -3.90
N LEU A 199 -13.60 -25.13 -4.57
CA LEU A 199 -14.33 -25.04 -5.84
C LEU A 199 -13.53 -25.53 -7.06
N ILE A 200 -12.20 -25.59 -6.96
CA ILE A 200 -11.35 -25.99 -8.07
C ILE A 200 -11.39 -27.52 -8.22
N PRO A 201 -11.71 -28.05 -9.42
CA PRO A 201 -11.70 -29.49 -9.66
C PRO A 201 -10.29 -30.09 -9.51
N GLY A 202 -10.16 -31.14 -8.69
CA GLY A 202 -8.92 -31.90 -8.55
C GLY A 202 -8.64 -32.36 -7.12
N GLU A 203 -7.59 -33.18 -6.95
CA GLU A 203 -7.12 -33.54 -5.61
C GLU A 203 -6.27 -32.41 -5.02
N ALA A 204 -6.58 -32.02 -3.79
CA ALA A 204 -5.76 -31.09 -3.04
C ALA A 204 -4.36 -31.69 -2.78
N LYS A 205 -3.32 -30.98 -3.21
CA LYS A 205 -1.93 -31.28 -2.82
C LYS A 205 -1.48 -30.29 -1.76
N HIS A 206 -1.15 -30.79 -0.59
CA HIS A 206 -0.35 -30.03 0.37
C HIS A 206 1.09 -29.96 -0.14
N ILE A 207 1.62 -28.74 -0.28
CA ILE A 207 3.02 -28.46 -0.66
C ILE A 207 3.80 -28.16 0.61
#